data_AF-A0A5P9BHC8-F1
#
_entry.id   AF-A0A5P9BHC8-F1
#
_cell.length_a   1.000
_cell.length_b   1.000
_cell.length_c   1.000
_cell.angle_alpha   90.00
_cell.angle_beta   90.00
_cell.angle_gamma   90.00
#
_symmetry.space_group_name_H-M   'P 1'
#
loop_
_entity.id
_entity.type
_entity.pdbx_description
1 polymer ?
#
loop_
_entity_poly.entity_id
_entity_poly.type
_entity_poly.pdbx_seq_one_letter_code
_entity_poly.pdbx_strand_id
1 'polypeptide(L)'
;MEIVQKIKKAEEQVLAEPDNSANYFTLLLAYLEDPALFGNSKRTHYIKEAVQRFPKATLCQSPVVNVDAERSPTEYNEIEGLWLNLLDKEPENIQIVKGAANFYSTNDQQKACDILKKAIEQAPESDELWFDLSRYTLDEKERLSHLLSAEKCGSTQPNLIVWIASTAVSVEEFDIAQQYAERLFLLIQEAKELFGAKLNWRGDNRQLFKKASELMDEPEARKLVRSIGTNNYHKHWANTVLGQIALIRDSDERAALEYLAASGDVGYDARLSSYGPSMMLVKSLSKLGHWEASIDYLRNCQSLWETSIIEDWIVSLSHQQQPSWIRERV
;
A
#
# COMPACT_ATOMS: atom_id res chain seq x y z
N MET A 1 5.41 -4.05 -30.26
CA MET A 1 5.81 -2.92 -31.12
C MET A 1 5.53 -1.56 -30.46
N GLU A 2 4.40 -1.43 -29.76
CA GLU A 2 4.02 -0.20 -29.05
C GLU A 2 5.01 0.22 -27.94
N ILE A 3 5.47 -0.71 -27.09
CA ILE A 3 6.40 -0.39 -25.99
C ILE A 3 7.75 0.15 -26.47
N VAL A 4 8.29 -0.41 -27.56
CA VAL A 4 9.58 0.03 -28.13
C VAL A 4 9.48 1.46 -28.66
N GLN A 5 8.35 1.83 -29.29
CA GLN A 5 8.11 3.20 -29.74
C GLN A 5 7.95 4.16 -28.57
N LYS A 6 7.27 3.72 -27.50
CA LYS A 6 7.11 4.50 -26.27
C LYS A 6 8.44 4.79 -25.59
N ILE A 7 9.29 3.76 -25.44
CA ILE A 7 10.65 3.91 -24.89
C ILE A 7 11.45 4.87 -25.75
N LYS A 8 11.48 4.69 -27.08
CA LYS A 8 12.23 5.58 -27.98
C LYS A 8 11.79 7.04 -27.86
N LYS A 9 10.48 7.30 -27.82
CA LYS A 9 9.94 8.65 -27.62
C LYS A 9 10.36 9.24 -26.28
N ALA A 10 10.33 8.45 -25.21
CA ALA A 10 10.77 8.90 -23.89
C ALA A 10 12.30 9.12 -23.83
N GLU A 11 13.11 8.32 -24.54
CA GLU A 11 14.55 8.56 -24.71
C GLU A 11 14.80 9.91 -25.41
N GLU A 12 14.05 10.22 -26.48
CA GLU A 12 14.14 11.51 -27.18
C GLU A 12 13.82 12.69 -26.25
N GLN A 13 12.86 12.53 -25.34
CA GLN A 13 12.53 13.55 -24.33
C GLN A 13 13.64 13.75 -23.29
N VAL A 14 14.25 12.67 -22.80
CA VAL A 14 15.40 12.75 -21.89
C VAL A 14 16.59 13.43 -22.57
N LEU A 15 16.85 13.12 -23.84
CA LEU A 15 17.93 13.76 -24.60
C LEU A 15 17.68 15.24 -24.87
N ALA A 16 16.43 15.63 -25.12
CA ALA A 16 16.06 17.03 -25.34
C ALA A 16 16.14 17.88 -24.06
N GLU A 17 15.77 17.30 -22.91
CA GLU A 17 15.73 17.97 -21.61
C GLU A 17 16.37 17.09 -20.51
N PRO A 18 17.71 16.95 -20.49
CA PRO A 18 18.41 16.01 -19.61
C PRO A 18 18.43 16.42 -18.13
N ASP A 19 18.01 17.64 -17.81
CA ASP A 19 17.93 18.16 -16.44
C ASP A 19 16.50 18.05 -15.86
N ASN A 20 15.58 17.41 -16.58
CA ASN A 20 14.20 17.21 -16.17
C ASN A 20 13.98 15.79 -15.64
N SER A 21 13.94 15.62 -14.31
CA SER A 21 13.75 14.32 -13.67
C SER A 21 12.42 13.65 -14.03
N ALA A 22 11.39 14.42 -14.44
CA ALA A 22 10.12 13.84 -14.86
C ALA A 22 10.27 13.02 -16.16
N ASN A 23 11.14 13.45 -17.08
CA ASN A 23 11.40 12.72 -18.32
C ASN A 23 12.08 11.37 -18.03
N TYR A 24 13.04 11.34 -17.10
CA TYR A 24 13.64 10.10 -16.62
C TYR A 24 12.59 9.17 -15.98
N PHE A 25 11.70 9.72 -15.16
CA PHE A 25 10.63 8.94 -14.54
C PHE A 25 9.71 8.30 -15.59
N THR A 26 9.27 9.05 -16.60
CA THR A 26 8.46 8.53 -17.72
C THR A 26 9.19 7.44 -18.50
N LEU A 27 10.47 7.64 -18.79
CA LEU A 27 11.30 6.66 -19.50
C LEU A 27 11.44 5.35 -18.70
N LEU A 28 11.79 5.44 -17.42
CA LEU A 28 11.97 4.27 -16.57
C LEU A 28 10.66 3.53 -16.30
N LEU A 29 9.54 4.25 -16.22
CA LEU A 29 8.21 3.62 -16.20
C LEU A 29 7.91 2.84 -17.47
N ALA A 30 8.24 3.38 -18.65
CA ALA A 30 8.04 2.67 -19.91
C ALA A 30 8.85 1.36 -19.97
N TYR A 31 10.05 1.32 -19.38
CA TYR A 31 10.82 0.08 -19.24
C TYR A 31 10.16 -0.95 -18.30
N LEU A 32 9.37 -0.52 -17.31
CA LEU A 32 8.70 -1.42 -16.38
C LEU A 32 7.43 -2.07 -16.94
N GLU A 33 6.94 -1.62 -18.10
CA GLU A 33 5.74 -2.18 -18.74
C GLU A 33 5.97 -3.58 -19.31
N ASP A 34 7.22 -4.00 -19.52
CA ASP A 34 7.57 -5.35 -19.96
C ASP A 34 8.67 -5.96 -19.06
N PRO A 35 8.36 -7.01 -18.30
CA PRO A 35 9.33 -7.72 -17.46
C PRO A 35 10.59 -8.20 -18.20
N ALA A 36 10.51 -8.45 -19.51
CA ALA A 36 11.66 -8.83 -20.32
C ALA A 36 12.72 -7.71 -20.43
N LEU A 37 12.33 -6.46 -20.15
CA LEU A 37 13.20 -5.29 -20.23
C LEU A 37 13.84 -4.89 -18.89
N PHE A 38 13.57 -5.62 -17.80
CA PHE A 38 14.09 -5.24 -16.47
C PHE A 38 15.62 -5.26 -16.41
N GLY A 39 16.25 -6.22 -17.10
CA GLY A 39 17.72 -6.34 -17.23
C GLY A 39 18.30 -5.62 -18.45
N ASN A 40 17.56 -4.71 -19.09
CA ASN A 40 18.06 -3.99 -20.25
C ASN A 40 19.18 -3.01 -19.85
N SER A 41 20.36 -3.11 -20.48
CA SER A 41 21.52 -2.28 -20.13
C SER A 41 21.29 -0.77 -20.29
N LYS A 42 20.45 -0.35 -21.26
CA LYS A 42 20.06 1.07 -21.39
C LYS A 42 19.22 1.53 -20.21
N ARG A 43 18.30 0.69 -19.72
CA ARG A 43 17.50 1.01 -18.52
C ARG A 43 18.44 1.30 -17.36
N THR A 44 19.40 0.41 -17.10
CA THR A 44 20.39 0.62 -16.02
C THR A 44 21.20 1.89 -16.24
N HIS A 45 21.63 2.18 -17.47
CA HIS A 45 22.33 3.42 -17.79
C HIS A 45 21.51 4.65 -17.35
N TYR A 46 20.22 4.72 -17.69
CA TYR A 46 19.37 5.84 -17.27
C TYR A 46 19.09 5.86 -15.75
N ILE A 47 19.05 4.71 -15.08
CA ILE A 47 18.97 4.66 -13.60
C ILE A 47 20.22 5.29 -13.00
N LYS A 48 21.40 4.90 -13.49
CA LYS A 48 22.68 5.43 -13.02
C LYS A 48 22.74 6.96 -13.20
N GLU A 49 22.36 7.46 -14.36
CA GLU A 49 22.30 8.90 -14.62
C GLU A 49 21.29 9.60 -13.70
N ALA A 50 20.11 9.03 -13.50
CA ALA A 50 19.09 9.58 -12.61
C ALA A 50 19.60 9.70 -11.17
N VAL A 51 20.23 8.66 -10.62
CA VAL A 51 20.81 8.67 -9.27
C VAL A 51 21.95 9.70 -9.17
N GLN A 52 22.78 9.84 -10.20
CA GLN A 52 23.87 10.82 -10.18
C GLN A 52 23.38 12.27 -10.26
N ARG A 53 22.39 12.55 -11.11
CA ARG A 53 21.89 13.90 -11.39
C ARG A 53 20.85 14.37 -10.39
N PHE A 54 19.95 13.47 -9.98
CA PHE A 54 18.78 13.78 -9.19
C PHE A 54 18.63 12.87 -7.95
N PRO A 55 19.68 12.67 -7.13
CA PRO A 55 19.62 11.70 -6.04
C PRO A 55 18.53 12.02 -4.99
N LYS A 56 18.08 13.29 -4.93
CA LYS A 56 17.06 13.78 -3.99
C LYS A 56 15.64 13.81 -4.60
N ALA A 57 15.49 13.52 -5.89
CA ALA A 57 14.18 13.55 -6.54
C ALA A 57 13.33 12.33 -6.15
N THR A 58 12.01 12.50 -6.14
CA THR A 58 11.04 11.43 -5.84
C THR A 58 11.21 10.19 -6.75
N LEU A 59 11.65 10.41 -7.99
CA LEU A 59 12.06 9.37 -8.94
C LEU A 59 13.03 8.34 -8.32
N CYS A 60 14.03 8.81 -7.58
CA CYS A 60 15.07 7.97 -7.00
C CYS A 60 14.63 7.25 -5.71
N GLN A 61 13.44 7.59 -5.19
CA GLN A 61 12.79 6.90 -4.07
C GLN A 61 11.72 5.90 -4.53
N SER A 62 11.58 5.72 -5.84
CA SER A 62 10.54 4.88 -6.43
C SER A 62 11.12 3.55 -6.93
N PRO A 63 10.35 2.44 -6.93
CA PRO A 63 10.78 1.17 -7.49
C PRO A 63 11.24 1.20 -8.96
N VAL A 64 10.95 2.29 -9.70
CA VAL A 64 11.40 2.48 -11.09
C VAL A 64 12.92 2.45 -11.24
N VAL A 65 13.66 2.80 -10.18
CA VAL A 65 15.14 2.75 -10.15
C VAL A 65 15.69 1.43 -9.59
N ASN A 66 14.85 0.45 -9.26
CA ASN A 66 15.34 -0.81 -8.70
C ASN A 66 16.07 -1.64 -9.77
N VAL A 67 17.16 -2.28 -9.35
CA VAL A 67 17.92 -3.24 -10.14
C VAL A 67 17.95 -4.55 -9.37
N ASP A 68 17.73 -5.64 -10.09
CA ASP A 68 17.74 -6.99 -9.54
C ASP A 68 19.21 -7.45 -9.43
N ALA A 69 19.68 -7.71 -8.21
CA ALA A 69 21.06 -8.05 -7.93
C ALA A 69 21.45 -9.43 -8.52
N GLU A 70 20.49 -10.35 -8.63
CA GLU A 70 20.73 -11.69 -9.19
C GLU A 70 20.83 -11.64 -10.73
N ARG A 71 19.98 -10.84 -11.37
CA ARG A 71 19.93 -10.73 -12.84
C ARG A 71 20.99 -9.80 -13.42
N SER A 72 21.40 -8.78 -12.67
CA SER A 72 22.32 -7.74 -13.16
C SER A 72 23.31 -7.33 -12.06
N PRO A 73 24.18 -8.25 -11.60
CA PRO A 73 25.05 -8.02 -10.44
C PRO A 73 26.07 -6.89 -10.65
N THR A 74 26.61 -6.75 -11.86
CA THR A 74 27.57 -5.69 -12.18
C THR A 74 26.91 -4.32 -12.08
N GLU A 75 25.77 -4.17 -12.74
CA GLU A 75 24.94 -2.97 -12.74
C GLU A 75 24.46 -2.59 -11.34
N TYR A 76 24.04 -3.59 -10.57
CA TYR A 76 23.64 -3.41 -9.17
C TYR A 76 24.78 -2.83 -8.35
N ASN A 77 25.97 -3.43 -8.40
CA ASN A 77 27.14 -2.97 -7.65
C ASN A 77 27.57 -1.54 -8.06
N GLU A 78 27.43 -1.18 -9.33
CA GLU A 78 27.73 0.19 -9.78
C GLU A 78 26.79 1.22 -9.16
N ILE A 79 25.48 0.95 -9.16
CA ILE A 79 24.47 1.85 -8.58
C ILE A 79 24.58 1.85 -7.06
N GLU A 80 24.89 0.70 -6.46
CA GLU A 80 25.19 0.59 -5.03
C GLU A 80 26.33 1.52 -4.62
N GLY A 81 27.44 1.51 -5.38
CA GLY A 81 28.58 2.39 -5.13
C GLY A 81 28.20 3.89 -5.20
N LEU A 82 27.24 4.27 -6.05
CA LEU A 82 26.72 5.64 -6.09
C LEU A 82 25.96 5.99 -4.81
N TRP A 83 25.05 5.12 -4.37
CA TRP A 83 24.27 5.35 -3.14
C TRP A 83 25.15 5.42 -1.90
N LEU A 84 26.14 4.53 -1.77
CA LEU A 84 27.09 4.54 -0.66
C LEU A 84 27.88 5.86 -0.62
N ASN A 85 28.42 6.30 -1.77
CA ASN A 85 29.13 7.58 -1.87
C ASN A 85 28.22 8.79 -1.58
N LEU A 86 26.93 8.73 -1.89
CA LEU A 86 25.97 9.77 -1.54
C LEU A 86 25.67 9.78 -0.03
N LEU A 87 25.49 8.60 0.59
CA LEU A 87 25.30 8.46 2.03
C LEU A 87 26.52 8.94 2.82
N ASP A 88 27.74 8.70 2.32
CA ASP A 88 28.97 9.18 2.95
C ASP A 88 29.08 10.71 2.93
N LYS A 89 28.59 11.35 1.86
CA LYS A 89 28.65 12.81 1.67
C LYS A 89 27.53 13.56 2.37
N GLU A 90 26.34 12.99 2.39
CA GLU A 90 25.13 13.62 2.94
C GLU A 90 24.33 12.64 3.82
N PRO A 91 24.91 12.13 4.92
CA PRO A 91 24.28 11.08 5.75
C PRO A 91 22.97 11.53 6.41
N GLU A 92 22.80 12.82 6.65
CA GLU A 92 21.62 13.43 7.27
C GLU A 92 20.51 13.78 6.26
N ASN A 93 20.78 13.65 4.95
CA ASN A 93 19.80 14.03 3.94
C ASN A 93 18.74 12.93 3.79
N ILE A 94 17.55 13.17 4.35
CA ILE A 94 16.42 12.23 4.34
C ILE A 94 16.10 11.70 2.93
N GLN A 95 16.17 12.54 1.90
CA GLN A 95 15.84 12.11 0.53
C GLN A 95 16.88 11.11 -0.02
N ILE A 96 18.17 11.30 0.34
CA ILE A 96 19.26 10.36 0.00
C ILE A 96 19.09 9.05 0.77
N VAL A 97 18.83 9.13 2.07
CA VAL A 97 18.60 7.97 2.94
C VAL A 97 17.45 7.12 2.40
N LYS A 98 16.31 7.73 2.09
CA LYS A 98 15.13 7.03 1.55
C LYS A 98 15.42 6.40 0.19
N GLY A 99 16.12 7.12 -0.70
CA GLY A 99 16.52 6.58 -2.00
C GLY A 99 17.41 5.34 -1.88
N ALA A 100 18.43 5.40 -1.01
CA ALA A 100 19.31 4.28 -0.74
C ALA A 100 18.59 3.10 -0.07
N ALA A 101 17.76 3.35 0.95
CA ALA A 101 16.97 2.31 1.60
C ALA A 101 16.01 1.62 0.61
N ASN A 102 15.33 2.40 -0.25
CA ASN A 102 14.46 1.85 -1.29
C ASN A 102 15.24 0.99 -2.30
N PHE A 103 16.46 1.38 -2.71
CA PHE A 103 17.32 0.58 -3.58
C PHE A 103 17.62 -0.81 -2.98
N TYR A 104 17.90 -0.87 -1.68
CA TYR A 104 18.15 -2.14 -0.99
C TYR A 104 16.88 -2.95 -0.72
N SER A 105 15.71 -2.31 -0.59
CA SER A 105 14.49 -2.95 -0.08
C SER A 105 14.08 -4.27 -0.75
N THR A 106 14.40 -4.46 -2.04
CA THR A 106 14.05 -5.70 -2.78
C THR A 106 15.12 -6.79 -2.73
N ASN A 107 16.39 -6.43 -2.50
CA ASN A 107 17.52 -7.36 -2.58
C ASN A 107 18.17 -7.64 -1.21
N ASP A 108 18.13 -6.66 -0.30
CA ASP A 108 18.69 -6.73 1.05
C ASP A 108 17.84 -5.85 1.99
N GLN A 109 16.70 -6.40 2.41
CA GLN A 109 15.74 -5.70 3.26
C GLN A 109 16.33 -5.34 4.63
N GLN A 110 17.27 -6.13 5.16
CA GLN A 110 17.95 -5.82 6.42
C GLN A 110 18.81 -4.56 6.29
N LYS A 111 19.59 -4.45 5.21
CA LYS A 111 20.41 -3.26 4.95
C LYS A 111 19.57 -2.01 4.73
N ALA A 112 18.40 -2.13 4.09
CA ALA A 112 17.43 -1.04 4.02
C ALA A 112 16.98 -0.56 5.41
N CYS A 113 16.70 -1.49 6.32
CA CYS A 113 16.34 -1.18 7.70
C CYS A 113 17.50 -0.52 8.46
N ASP A 114 18.72 -1.03 8.31
CA ASP A 114 19.90 -0.51 9.02
C ASP A 114 20.21 0.95 8.62
N ILE A 115 20.07 1.27 7.32
CA ILE A 115 20.20 2.64 6.80
C ILE A 115 19.18 3.58 7.46
N LEU A 116 17.92 3.16 7.53
CA LEU A 116 16.84 3.97 8.12
C LEU A 116 17.00 4.11 9.63
N LYS A 117 17.34 3.03 10.35
CA LYS A 117 17.60 3.06 11.81
C LYS A 117 18.71 4.06 12.14
N LYS A 118 19.82 4.05 11.40
CA LYS A 118 20.91 5.02 11.56
C LYS A 118 20.47 6.47 11.31
N ALA A 119 19.61 6.71 10.31
CA ALA A 119 19.07 8.05 10.04
C ALA A 119 18.09 8.51 11.14
N ILE A 120 17.29 7.59 11.68
CA ILE A 120 16.35 7.86 12.79
C ILE A 120 17.10 8.24 14.08
N GLU A 121 18.28 7.67 14.35
CA GLU A 121 19.12 8.11 15.47
C GLU A 121 19.47 9.61 15.41
N GLN A 122 19.56 10.16 14.20
CA GLN A 122 19.89 11.57 13.94
C GLN A 122 18.64 12.44 13.83
N ALA A 123 17.54 11.89 13.32
CA ALA A 123 16.27 12.57 13.10
C ALA A 123 15.09 11.76 13.67
N PRO A 124 14.99 11.59 15.00
CA PRO A 124 14.00 10.72 15.63
C PRO A 124 12.56 11.22 15.49
N GLU A 125 12.37 12.50 15.15
CA GLU A 125 11.06 13.12 14.92
C GLU A 125 10.61 13.00 13.44
N SER A 126 11.37 12.33 12.58
CA SER A 126 10.99 12.16 11.17
C SER A 126 9.95 11.07 11.00
N ASP A 127 8.72 11.48 10.75
CA ASP A 127 7.59 10.59 10.45
C ASP A 127 7.83 9.76 9.18
N GLU A 128 8.41 10.36 8.14
CA GLU A 128 8.76 9.67 6.88
C GLU A 128 9.75 8.51 7.08
N LEU A 129 10.78 8.69 7.91
CA LEU A 129 11.78 7.64 8.16
C LEU A 129 11.17 6.47 8.94
N TRP A 130 10.37 6.75 9.98
CA TRP A 130 9.67 5.71 10.73
C TRP A 130 8.69 4.94 9.84
N PHE A 131 7.96 5.66 8.98
CA PHE A 131 7.02 5.05 8.05
C PHE A 131 7.73 4.12 7.05
N ASP A 132 8.81 4.58 6.41
CA ASP A 132 9.56 3.71 5.48
C ASP A 132 10.23 2.53 6.21
N LEU A 133 10.72 2.73 7.44
CA LEU A 133 11.27 1.63 8.24
C LEU A 133 10.20 0.56 8.50
N SER A 134 8.98 0.98 8.83
CA SER A 134 7.87 0.04 9.03
C SER A 134 7.57 -0.80 7.78
N ARG A 135 7.76 -0.26 6.57
CA ARG A 135 7.51 -0.98 5.31
C ARG A 135 8.56 -2.04 5.02
N TYR A 136 9.77 -1.85 5.53
CA TYR A 136 10.88 -2.78 5.33
C TYR A 136 11.10 -3.70 6.54
N THR A 137 10.36 -3.53 7.64
CA THR A 137 10.48 -4.40 8.81
C THR A 137 9.63 -5.66 8.61
N LEU A 138 10.26 -6.84 8.68
CA LEU A 138 9.58 -8.14 8.56
C LEU A 138 8.94 -8.62 9.87
N ASP A 139 9.57 -8.31 11.00
CA ASP A 139 8.99 -8.64 12.30
C ASP A 139 7.78 -7.75 12.57
N GLU A 140 6.60 -8.35 12.69
CA GLU A 140 5.35 -7.61 12.81
C GLU A 140 5.28 -6.78 14.11
N LYS A 141 5.97 -7.20 15.18
CA LYS A 141 5.99 -6.47 16.45
C LYS A 141 6.86 -5.22 16.37
N GLU A 142 8.06 -5.33 15.80
CA GLU A 142 8.88 -4.16 15.47
C GLU A 142 8.15 -3.24 14.48
N ARG A 143 7.51 -3.81 13.46
CA ARG A 143 6.73 -3.06 12.47
C ARG A 143 5.62 -2.24 13.12
N LEU A 144 4.87 -2.82 14.06
CA LEU A 144 3.84 -2.09 14.83
C LEU A 144 4.45 -0.89 15.57
N SER A 145 5.58 -1.11 16.26
CA SER A 145 6.30 -0.04 16.97
C SER A 145 6.72 1.09 16.03
N HIS A 146 7.21 0.77 14.83
CA HIS A 146 7.58 1.76 13.82
C HIS A 146 6.37 2.54 13.29
N LEU A 147 5.24 1.88 13.03
CA LEU A 147 4.01 2.55 12.59
C LEU A 147 3.48 3.51 13.67
N LEU A 148 3.50 3.11 14.94
CA LEU A 148 3.11 3.95 16.07
C LEU A 148 4.04 5.16 16.21
N SER A 149 5.35 4.97 16.03
CA SER A 149 6.33 6.08 16.01
C SER A 149 6.09 7.04 14.85
N ALA A 150 5.80 6.53 13.64
CA ALA A 150 5.47 7.35 12.49
C ALA A 150 4.22 8.20 12.75
N GLU A 151 3.17 7.61 13.34
CA GLU A 151 1.97 8.35 13.71
C GLU A 151 2.27 9.42 14.76
N LYS A 152 3.01 9.08 15.82
CA LYS A 152 3.38 10.02 16.88
C LYS A 152 4.16 11.22 16.35
N CYS A 153 5.00 11.02 15.32
CA CYS A 153 5.73 12.07 14.63
C CYS A 153 4.86 12.89 13.66
N GLY A 154 3.56 12.57 13.53
CA GLY A 154 2.60 13.34 12.75
C GLY A 154 2.34 12.81 11.34
N SER A 155 2.71 11.55 11.04
CA SER A 155 2.47 10.99 9.71
C SER A 155 0.99 10.97 9.35
N THR A 156 0.65 11.50 8.18
CA THR A 156 -0.72 11.56 7.65
C THR A 156 -0.96 10.58 6.49
N GLN A 157 -0.17 9.50 6.42
CA GLN A 157 -0.25 8.54 5.33
C GLN A 157 -1.66 7.92 5.27
N PRO A 158 -2.31 7.84 4.08
CA PRO A 158 -3.74 7.52 3.97
C PRO A 158 -4.20 6.20 4.58
N ASN A 159 -3.30 5.22 4.72
CA ASN A 159 -3.60 3.88 5.24
C ASN A 159 -2.93 3.60 6.60
N LEU A 160 -2.26 4.59 7.22
CA LEU A 160 -1.49 4.37 8.45
C LEU A 160 -2.33 3.78 9.58
N ILE A 161 -3.51 4.35 9.84
CA ILE A 161 -4.42 3.88 10.89
C ILE A 161 -4.88 2.44 10.64
N VAL A 162 -5.12 2.09 9.37
CA VAL A 162 -5.49 0.73 8.98
C VAL A 162 -4.34 -0.23 9.21
N TRP A 163 -3.13 0.13 8.80
CA TRP A 163 -1.95 -0.71 9.00
C TRP A 163 -1.62 -0.91 10.48
N ILE A 164 -1.76 0.12 11.31
CA ILE A 164 -1.60 -0.03 12.77
C ILE A 164 -2.65 -0.99 13.32
N ALA A 165 -3.92 -0.81 12.97
CA ALA A 165 -4.99 -1.68 13.45
C ALA A 165 -4.79 -3.15 13.02
N SER A 166 -4.46 -3.39 11.74
CA SER A 166 -4.27 -4.75 11.21
C SER A 166 -3.02 -5.42 11.76
N THR A 167 -1.90 -4.70 11.87
CA THR A 167 -0.67 -5.24 12.46
C THR A 167 -0.85 -5.47 13.96
N ALA A 168 -1.57 -4.62 14.68
CA ALA A 168 -1.90 -4.86 16.08
C ALA A 168 -2.71 -6.16 16.29
N VAL A 169 -3.63 -6.48 15.38
CA VAL A 169 -4.30 -7.80 15.40
C VAL A 169 -3.31 -8.94 15.15
N SER A 170 -2.40 -8.80 14.18
CA SER A 170 -1.45 -9.88 13.82
C SER A 170 -0.48 -10.24 14.95
N VAL A 171 -0.17 -9.27 15.82
CA VAL A 171 0.67 -9.47 17.02
C VAL A 171 -0.12 -9.57 18.33
N GLU A 172 -1.44 -9.72 18.26
CA GLU A 172 -2.34 -9.88 19.42
C GLU A 172 -2.33 -8.71 20.42
N GLU A 173 -1.95 -7.51 19.99
CA GLU A 173 -2.04 -6.26 20.76
C GLU A 173 -3.46 -5.68 20.65
N PHE A 174 -4.45 -6.42 21.15
CA PHE A 174 -5.88 -6.17 20.89
C PHE A 174 -6.40 -4.84 21.41
N ASP A 175 -5.82 -4.29 22.48
CA ASP A 175 -6.22 -2.97 22.99
C ASP A 175 -5.84 -1.86 22.00
N ILE A 176 -4.66 -1.97 21.38
CA ILE A 176 -4.22 -1.06 20.30
C ILE A 176 -5.13 -1.27 19.08
N ALA A 177 -5.37 -2.51 18.67
CA ALA A 177 -6.24 -2.81 17.53
C ALA A 177 -7.64 -2.21 17.72
N GLN A 178 -8.23 -2.36 18.92
CA GLN A 178 -9.54 -1.83 19.26
C GLN A 178 -9.56 -0.30 19.20
N GLN A 179 -8.58 0.37 19.84
CA GLN A 179 -8.45 1.82 19.82
C GLN A 179 -8.43 2.37 18.38
N TYR A 180 -7.67 1.74 17.49
CA TYR A 180 -7.56 2.19 16.10
C TYR A 180 -8.79 1.85 15.27
N ALA A 181 -9.49 0.75 15.55
CA ALA A 181 -10.78 0.46 14.93
C ALA A 181 -11.85 1.50 15.32
N GLU A 182 -11.90 1.91 16.60
CA GLU A 182 -12.79 2.97 17.07
C GLU A 182 -12.46 4.32 16.41
N ARG A 183 -11.17 4.63 16.22
CA ARG A 183 -10.75 5.82 15.48
C ARG A 183 -11.14 5.79 14.01
N LEU A 184 -11.11 4.64 13.34
CA LEU A 184 -11.65 4.51 11.99
C LEU A 184 -13.15 4.84 11.95
N PHE A 185 -13.92 4.42 12.97
CA PHE A 185 -15.34 4.81 13.09
C PHE A 185 -15.54 6.30 13.36
N LEU A 186 -14.67 6.93 14.13
CA LEU A 186 -14.71 8.38 14.31
C LEU A 186 -14.51 9.12 12.98
N LEU A 187 -13.53 8.71 12.16
CA LEU A 187 -13.30 9.31 10.83
C LEU A 187 -14.49 9.11 9.89
N ILE A 188 -15.19 7.97 10.00
CA ILE A 188 -16.44 7.72 9.27
C ILE A 188 -17.52 8.70 9.73
N GLN A 189 -17.66 8.92 11.03
CA GLN A 189 -18.63 9.85 11.58
C GLN A 189 -18.34 11.29 11.15
N GLU A 190 -17.10 11.75 11.23
CA GLU A 190 -16.68 13.08 10.77
C GLU A 190 -17.00 13.28 9.28
N ALA A 191 -16.72 12.28 8.45
CA ALA A 191 -17.08 12.32 7.04
C ALA A 191 -18.61 12.44 6.86
N LYS A 192 -19.40 11.68 7.62
CA LYS A 192 -20.87 11.74 7.59
C LYS A 192 -21.42 13.07 8.07
N GLU A 193 -20.80 13.72 9.04
CA GLU A 193 -21.21 15.05 9.49
C GLU A 193 -20.95 16.10 8.40
N LEU A 194 -19.85 15.97 7.67
CA LEU A 194 -19.51 16.88 6.57
C LEU A 194 -20.38 16.71 5.32
N PHE A 195 -20.73 15.47 4.96
CA PHE A 195 -21.35 15.15 3.67
C PHE A 195 -22.73 14.49 3.75
N GLY A 196 -23.18 14.12 4.96
CA GLY A 196 -24.49 13.54 5.23
C GLY A 196 -24.77 12.24 4.47
N ALA A 197 -25.99 12.14 3.95
CA ALA A 197 -26.43 10.98 3.17
C ALA A 197 -25.64 10.76 1.86
N LYS A 198 -24.78 11.71 1.45
CA LYS A 198 -23.96 11.60 0.23
C LYS A 198 -22.90 10.49 0.29
N LEU A 199 -22.58 10.00 1.49
CA LEU A 199 -21.58 8.94 1.68
C LEU A 199 -22.15 7.52 1.64
N ASN A 200 -23.45 7.34 1.88
CA ASN A 200 -24.10 6.02 1.95
C ASN A 200 -24.76 5.63 0.63
N TRP A 201 -24.31 6.19 -0.48
CA TRP A 201 -24.86 5.83 -1.79
C TRP A 201 -24.53 4.36 -2.06
N ARG A 202 -25.55 3.52 -2.28
CA ARG A 202 -25.41 2.10 -2.65
C ARG A 202 -25.65 1.85 -4.14
N GLY A 203 -25.97 2.91 -4.91
CA GLY A 203 -26.27 2.84 -6.34
C GLY A 203 -25.01 2.76 -7.22
N ASP A 204 -25.07 3.38 -8.41
CA ASP A 204 -24.01 3.45 -9.44
C ASP A 204 -22.77 4.26 -8.97
N ASN A 205 -22.22 3.91 -7.82
CA ASN A 205 -21.10 4.57 -7.14
C ASN A 205 -19.86 4.59 -8.02
N ARG A 206 -19.70 3.61 -8.90
CA ARG A 206 -18.63 3.59 -9.89
C ARG A 206 -18.80 4.73 -10.88
N GLN A 207 -20.00 4.98 -11.39
CA GLN A 207 -20.28 6.10 -12.29
C GLN A 207 -20.23 7.45 -11.57
N LEU A 208 -20.69 7.55 -10.33
CA LEU A 208 -20.61 8.79 -9.55
C LEU A 208 -19.18 9.10 -9.12
N PHE A 209 -18.42 8.10 -8.67
CA PHE A 209 -16.99 8.23 -8.43
C PHE A 209 -16.27 8.66 -9.71
N LYS A 210 -16.58 8.04 -10.86
CA LYS A 210 -16.04 8.42 -12.16
C LYS A 210 -16.38 9.87 -12.51
N LYS A 211 -17.66 10.27 -12.41
CA LYS A 211 -18.12 11.63 -12.70
C LYS A 211 -17.55 12.67 -11.75
N ALA A 212 -17.42 12.35 -10.47
CA ALA A 212 -16.79 13.24 -9.49
C ALA A 212 -15.27 13.30 -9.68
N SER A 213 -14.64 12.21 -10.13
CA SER A 213 -13.23 12.17 -10.52
C SER A 213 -12.98 12.98 -11.80
N GLU A 214 -13.94 13.03 -12.72
CA GLU A 214 -13.92 13.88 -13.92
C GLU A 214 -14.04 15.38 -13.58
N LEU A 215 -14.46 15.73 -12.35
CA LEU A 215 -14.59 17.11 -11.85
C LEU A 215 -13.52 17.47 -10.81
N MET A 216 -12.39 16.74 -10.77
CA MET A 216 -11.33 16.92 -9.75
C MET A 216 -10.65 18.30 -9.72
N ASP A 217 -10.87 19.15 -10.72
CA ASP A 217 -10.36 20.51 -10.72
C ASP A 217 -11.02 21.37 -9.62
N GLU A 218 -12.18 20.96 -9.09
CA GLU A 218 -12.85 21.63 -7.98
C GLU A 218 -12.39 21.09 -6.60
N PRO A 219 -11.92 21.95 -5.67
CA PRO A 219 -11.49 21.53 -4.33
C PRO A 219 -12.55 20.74 -3.53
N GLU A 220 -13.82 21.14 -3.60
CA GLU A 220 -14.92 20.47 -2.90
C GLU A 220 -15.25 19.10 -3.49
N ALA A 221 -15.15 18.94 -4.81
CA ALA A 221 -15.29 17.65 -5.48
C ALA A 221 -14.20 16.67 -5.03
N ARG A 222 -12.93 17.13 -4.96
CA ARG A 222 -11.82 16.32 -4.42
C ARG A 222 -12.04 15.91 -2.97
N LYS A 223 -12.52 16.83 -2.13
CA LYS A 223 -12.81 16.55 -0.73
C LYS A 223 -13.91 15.49 -0.59
N LEU A 224 -14.99 15.62 -1.37
CA LEU A 224 -16.07 14.64 -1.39
C LEU A 224 -15.62 13.26 -1.89
N VAL A 225 -14.89 13.19 -3.01
CA VAL A 225 -14.36 11.92 -3.56
C VAL A 225 -13.46 11.23 -2.54
N ARG A 226 -12.56 11.99 -1.92
CA ARG A 226 -11.70 11.47 -0.84
C ARG A 226 -12.52 10.95 0.32
N SER A 227 -13.51 11.70 0.80
CA SER A 227 -14.36 11.28 1.92
C SER A 227 -15.21 10.06 1.61
N ILE A 228 -15.71 9.90 0.38
CA ILE A 228 -16.42 8.68 -0.06
C ILE A 228 -15.49 7.47 0.02
N GLY A 229 -14.30 7.56 -0.59
CA GLY A 229 -13.36 6.44 -0.56
C GLY A 229 -12.81 6.14 0.84
N THR A 230 -12.60 7.17 1.65
CA THR A 230 -12.22 7.04 3.06
C THR A 230 -13.30 6.33 3.87
N ASN A 231 -14.56 6.69 3.71
CA ASN A 231 -15.68 6.13 4.47
C ASN A 231 -15.82 4.61 4.31
N ASN A 232 -15.87 4.12 3.06
CA ASN A 232 -16.11 2.70 2.79
C ASN A 232 -14.91 1.83 3.18
N TYR A 233 -13.69 2.28 2.87
CA TYR A 233 -12.46 1.58 3.25
C TYR A 233 -12.30 1.51 4.77
N HIS A 234 -12.56 2.60 5.50
CA HIS A 234 -12.48 2.60 6.96
C HIS A 234 -13.58 1.75 7.58
N LYS A 235 -14.81 1.77 7.04
CA LYS A 235 -15.90 0.91 7.53
C LYS A 235 -15.53 -0.56 7.38
N HIS A 236 -14.99 -0.92 6.23
CA HIS A 236 -14.53 -2.28 5.97
C HIS A 236 -13.49 -2.72 7.02
N TRP A 237 -12.40 -1.96 7.17
CA TRP A 237 -11.32 -2.34 8.09
C TRP A 237 -11.69 -2.29 9.56
N ALA A 238 -12.48 -1.31 10.00
CA ALA A 238 -12.92 -1.22 11.39
C ALA A 238 -13.72 -2.45 11.81
N ASN A 239 -14.68 -2.88 10.97
CA ASN A 239 -15.45 -4.09 11.23
C ASN A 239 -14.57 -5.35 11.14
N THR A 240 -13.67 -5.44 10.16
CA THR A 240 -12.75 -6.59 10.05
C THR A 240 -11.88 -6.74 11.29
N VAL A 241 -11.34 -5.64 11.83
CA VAL A 241 -10.51 -5.65 13.06
C VAL A 241 -11.34 -6.00 14.29
N LEU A 242 -12.50 -5.38 14.49
CA LEU A 242 -13.38 -5.71 15.61
C LEU A 242 -13.86 -7.17 15.57
N GLY A 243 -14.13 -7.70 14.38
CA GLY A 243 -14.47 -9.11 14.21
C GLY A 243 -13.32 -10.05 14.58
N GLN A 244 -12.07 -9.69 14.28
CA GLN A 244 -10.90 -10.46 14.74
C GLN A 244 -10.74 -10.43 16.26
N ILE A 245 -10.92 -9.26 16.87
CA ILE A 245 -10.87 -9.13 18.34
C ILE A 245 -11.97 -9.96 18.99
N ALA A 246 -13.22 -9.83 18.51
CA ALA A 246 -14.35 -10.61 19.02
C ALA A 246 -14.08 -12.11 18.91
N LEU A 247 -13.48 -12.55 17.80
CA LEU A 247 -13.19 -13.96 17.57
C LEU A 247 -12.02 -14.50 18.41
N ILE A 248 -10.88 -13.80 18.40
CA ILE A 248 -9.62 -14.31 18.99
C ILE A 248 -9.55 -14.00 20.48
N ARG A 249 -9.83 -12.76 20.89
CA ARG A 249 -9.73 -12.34 22.30
C ARG A 249 -10.95 -12.78 23.10
N ASP A 250 -12.14 -12.53 22.55
CA ASP A 250 -13.39 -12.63 23.32
C ASP A 250 -14.11 -13.98 23.10
N SER A 251 -13.65 -14.79 22.11
CA SER A 251 -14.30 -16.05 21.70
C SER A 251 -15.79 -15.89 21.35
N ASP A 252 -16.21 -14.71 20.91
CA ASP A 252 -17.58 -14.39 20.51
C ASP A 252 -17.73 -14.54 18.99
N GLU A 253 -17.96 -15.78 18.55
CA GLU A 253 -18.18 -16.11 17.14
C GLU A 253 -19.39 -15.38 16.56
N ARG A 254 -20.44 -15.14 17.35
CA ARG A 254 -21.64 -14.45 16.88
C ARG A 254 -21.32 -13.01 16.54
N ALA A 255 -20.64 -12.29 17.43
CA ALA A 255 -20.19 -10.92 17.16
C ALA A 255 -19.23 -10.88 15.95
N ALA A 256 -18.31 -11.84 15.85
CA ALA A 256 -17.40 -11.93 14.70
C ALA A 256 -18.14 -12.10 13.36
N LEU A 257 -19.21 -12.91 13.32
CA LEU A 257 -20.08 -13.08 12.14
C LEU A 257 -20.85 -11.79 11.80
N GLU A 258 -21.37 -11.08 12.80
CA GLU A 258 -22.03 -9.78 12.62
C GLU A 258 -21.05 -8.75 12.02
N TYR A 259 -19.82 -8.70 12.52
CA TYR A 259 -18.75 -7.85 11.99
C TYR A 259 -18.31 -8.25 10.57
N LEU A 260 -18.25 -9.55 10.26
CA LEU A 260 -17.96 -10.01 8.89
C LEU A 260 -19.02 -9.54 7.90
N ALA A 261 -20.30 -9.68 8.25
CA ALA A 261 -21.38 -9.19 7.40
C ALA A 261 -21.29 -7.66 7.21
N ALA A 262 -21.01 -6.92 8.28
CA ALA A 262 -20.86 -5.46 8.24
C ALA A 262 -19.64 -4.98 7.45
N SER A 263 -18.53 -5.73 7.44
CA SER A 263 -17.33 -5.39 6.68
C SER A 263 -17.51 -5.65 5.17
N GLY A 264 -18.32 -6.64 4.79
CA GLY A 264 -18.71 -6.89 3.40
C GLY A 264 -19.79 -5.93 2.88
N ASP A 265 -20.62 -5.37 3.76
CA ASP A 265 -21.67 -4.40 3.42
C ASP A 265 -21.11 -2.97 3.27
N VAL A 266 -20.25 -2.75 2.27
CA VAL A 266 -19.69 -1.43 1.93
C VAL A 266 -19.93 -1.10 0.45
N GLY A 267 -20.03 0.19 0.13
CA GLY A 267 -20.14 0.64 -1.27
C GLY A 267 -18.79 0.61 -1.98
N TYR A 268 -18.79 0.92 -3.29
CA TYR A 268 -17.56 1.08 -4.09
C TYR A 268 -16.53 1.97 -3.39
N ASP A 269 -15.28 1.52 -3.41
CA ASP A 269 -14.11 2.27 -3.00
C ASP A 269 -12.95 1.94 -3.93
N ALA A 270 -12.18 2.95 -4.33
CA ALA A 270 -11.08 2.77 -5.27
C ALA A 270 -10.00 1.82 -4.72
N ARG A 271 -9.69 1.89 -3.42
CA ARG A 271 -8.67 1.02 -2.80
C ARG A 271 -9.18 -0.40 -2.66
N LEU A 272 -10.40 -0.60 -2.17
CA LEU A 272 -11.02 -1.94 -2.13
C LEU A 272 -11.14 -2.56 -3.53
N SER A 273 -11.41 -1.76 -4.57
CA SER A 273 -11.49 -2.26 -5.95
C SER A 273 -10.12 -2.57 -6.56
N SER A 274 -9.05 -1.92 -6.09
CA SER A 274 -7.69 -2.13 -6.60
C SER A 274 -6.98 -3.27 -5.86
N TYR A 275 -6.95 -3.20 -4.53
CA TYR A 275 -6.24 -4.15 -3.68
C TYR A 275 -7.08 -5.34 -3.26
N GLY A 276 -8.41 -5.20 -3.31
CA GLY A 276 -9.36 -6.16 -2.75
C GLY A 276 -9.74 -5.83 -1.30
N PRO A 277 -10.86 -6.39 -0.83
CA PRO A 277 -11.19 -6.38 0.59
C PRO A 277 -10.30 -7.36 1.37
N SER A 278 -10.15 -7.15 2.67
CA SER A 278 -9.32 -8.01 3.52
C SER A 278 -9.92 -9.42 3.64
N MET A 279 -9.08 -10.45 3.62
CA MET A 279 -9.52 -11.83 3.85
C MET A 279 -9.24 -12.29 5.28
N MET A 280 -8.70 -11.41 6.14
CA MET A 280 -8.27 -11.72 7.50
C MET A 280 -9.39 -12.43 8.29
N LEU A 281 -10.58 -11.82 8.41
CA LEU A 281 -11.71 -12.37 9.18
C LEU A 281 -12.34 -13.62 8.54
N VAL A 282 -12.44 -13.65 7.21
CA VAL A 282 -12.91 -14.82 6.46
C VAL A 282 -12.03 -16.03 6.73
N LYS A 283 -10.71 -15.86 6.70
CA LYS A 283 -9.73 -16.92 6.99
C LYS A 283 -9.93 -17.51 8.38
N SER A 284 -10.09 -16.65 9.40
CA SER A 284 -10.28 -17.12 10.77
C SER A 284 -11.60 -17.86 10.95
N LEU A 285 -12.71 -17.30 10.46
CA LEU A 285 -14.05 -17.88 10.60
C LEU A 285 -14.23 -19.17 9.79
N SER A 286 -13.71 -19.24 8.57
CA SER A 286 -13.78 -20.46 7.75
C SER A 286 -12.99 -21.63 8.36
N LYS A 287 -11.85 -21.37 9.02
CA LYS A 287 -11.13 -22.42 9.78
C LYS A 287 -11.94 -23.01 10.93
N LEU A 288 -12.87 -22.23 11.49
CA LEU A 288 -13.79 -22.67 12.54
C LEU A 288 -15.07 -23.31 11.98
N GLY A 289 -15.20 -23.44 10.65
CA GLY A 289 -16.34 -24.08 10.00
C GLY A 289 -17.45 -23.12 9.55
N HIS A 290 -17.28 -21.81 9.68
CA HIS A 290 -18.24 -20.80 9.22
C HIS A 290 -18.14 -20.54 7.71
N TRP A 291 -18.35 -21.60 6.92
CA TRP A 291 -18.18 -21.60 5.47
C TRP A 291 -19.23 -20.74 4.76
N GLU A 292 -20.51 -20.84 5.15
CA GLU A 292 -21.61 -20.12 4.50
C GLU A 292 -21.47 -18.61 4.67
N ALA A 293 -21.20 -18.13 5.89
CA ALA A 293 -20.95 -16.72 6.16
C ALA A 293 -19.72 -16.18 5.39
N SER A 294 -18.68 -17.01 5.26
CA SER A 294 -17.49 -16.69 4.47
C SER A 294 -17.81 -16.54 2.97
N ILE A 295 -18.65 -17.43 2.43
CA ILE A 295 -19.11 -17.37 1.03
C ILE A 295 -19.99 -16.13 0.81
N ASP A 296 -20.91 -15.83 1.72
CA ASP A 296 -21.79 -14.66 1.60
C ASP A 296 -21.02 -13.35 1.64
N TYR A 297 -20.00 -13.26 2.49
CA TYR A 297 -19.05 -12.15 2.47
C TYR A 297 -18.37 -12.02 1.10
N LEU A 298 -17.86 -13.11 0.52
CA LEU A 298 -17.20 -13.08 -0.79
C LEU A 298 -18.16 -12.64 -1.90
N ARG A 299 -19.42 -13.09 -1.88
CA ARG A 299 -20.46 -12.65 -2.82
C ARG A 299 -20.73 -11.15 -2.72
N ASN A 300 -20.81 -10.60 -1.50
CA ASN A 300 -20.96 -9.16 -1.31
C ASN A 300 -19.76 -8.39 -1.90
N CYS A 301 -18.55 -8.93 -1.73
CA CYS A 301 -17.32 -8.36 -2.26
C CYS A 301 -17.20 -8.42 -3.79
N GLN A 302 -17.93 -9.29 -4.50
CA GLN A 302 -17.87 -9.38 -5.97
C GLN A 302 -18.27 -8.06 -6.66
N SER A 303 -19.16 -7.28 -6.03
CA SER A 303 -19.57 -5.97 -6.53
C SER A 303 -18.47 -4.89 -6.43
N LEU A 304 -17.48 -5.13 -5.57
CA LEU A 304 -16.37 -4.21 -5.29
C LEU A 304 -15.11 -4.58 -6.07
N TRP A 305 -14.89 -5.89 -6.24
CA TRP A 305 -13.63 -6.44 -6.72
C TRP A 305 -13.86 -7.45 -7.85
N GLU A 306 -13.97 -6.92 -9.07
CA GLU A 306 -14.23 -7.69 -10.30
C GLU A 306 -13.03 -8.57 -10.66
N THR A 307 -12.95 -9.75 -10.05
CA THR A 307 -11.87 -10.71 -10.29
C THR A 307 -12.43 -12.13 -10.29
N SER A 308 -12.06 -12.93 -11.30
CA SER A 308 -12.43 -14.35 -11.37
C SER A 308 -11.93 -15.16 -10.17
N ILE A 309 -10.93 -14.65 -9.45
CA ILE A 309 -10.38 -15.30 -8.26
C ILE A 309 -11.39 -15.44 -7.11
N ILE A 310 -12.38 -14.54 -7.00
CA ILE A 310 -13.41 -14.65 -5.95
C ILE A 310 -14.29 -15.88 -6.21
N GLU A 311 -14.60 -16.17 -7.47
CA GLU A 311 -15.38 -17.35 -7.84
C GLU A 311 -14.64 -18.63 -7.47
N ASP A 312 -13.34 -18.71 -7.76
CA ASP A 312 -12.49 -19.83 -7.36
C ASP A 312 -12.43 -20.02 -5.83
N TRP A 313 -12.39 -18.92 -5.09
CA TRP A 313 -12.42 -18.95 -3.62
C TRP A 313 -13.78 -19.40 -3.08
N ILE A 314 -14.89 -18.93 -3.66
CA ILE A 314 -16.24 -19.39 -3.33
C ILE A 314 -16.36 -20.90 -3.58
N VAL A 315 -15.88 -21.40 -4.73
CA VAL A 315 -15.88 -22.83 -5.05
C VAL A 315 -15.09 -23.61 -4.01
N SER A 316 -13.90 -23.13 -3.64
CA SER A 316 -13.06 -23.77 -2.62
C SER A 316 -13.77 -23.85 -1.26
N LEU A 317 -14.36 -22.74 -0.80
CA LEU A 317 -15.11 -22.68 0.46
C LEU A 317 -16.39 -23.53 0.42
N SER A 318 -17.05 -23.67 -0.73
CA SER A 318 -18.23 -24.54 -0.87
C SER A 318 -17.90 -26.02 -0.69
N HIS A 319 -16.65 -26.40 -0.99
CA HIS A 319 -16.09 -27.72 -0.69
C HIS A 319 -15.42 -27.80 0.69
N GLN A 320 -15.59 -26.78 1.55
CA GLN A 320 -14.98 -26.68 2.88
C GLN A 320 -13.45 -26.73 2.83
N GLN A 321 -12.86 -26.15 1.78
CA GLN A 321 -11.42 -26.06 1.58
C GLN A 321 -10.95 -24.61 1.70
N GLN A 322 -9.80 -24.42 2.33
CA GLN A 322 -9.17 -23.11 2.41
C GLN A 322 -8.59 -22.73 1.03
N PRO A 323 -8.96 -21.56 0.49
CA PRO A 323 -8.33 -21.04 -0.72
C PRO A 323 -6.84 -20.75 -0.52
N SER A 324 -6.11 -20.57 -1.62
CA SER A 324 -4.68 -20.22 -1.58
C SER A 324 -4.42 -18.77 -1.18
N TRP A 325 -5.43 -17.89 -1.27
CA TRP A 325 -5.36 -16.46 -0.92
C TRP A 325 -4.23 -15.67 -1.60
N ILE A 326 -3.69 -16.13 -2.74
CA ILE A 326 -2.45 -15.69 -3.42
C ILE A 326 -2.42 -14.19 -3.86
N ARG A 327 -3.49 -13.42 -3.68
CA ARG A 327 -3.55 -11.99 -4.03
C ARG A 327 -3.71 -11.02 -2.85
N GLU A 328 -3.62 -11.48 -1.61
CA GLU A 328 -3.62 -10.56 -0.48
C GLU A 328 -2.28 -9.80 -0.42
N ARG A 329 -2.25 -8.58 -0.96
CA ARG A 329 -1.20 -7.60 -0.64
C ARG A 329 -1.76 -6.71 0.47
N VAL A 330 -1.20 -6.84 1.68
CA VAL A 330 -1.51 -5.98 2.84
C VAL A 330 -0.96 -4.57 2.62
#